data_AF-A0A7X9GCV2-F1
#
_entry.id   AF-A0A7X9GCV2-F1
#
_cell.length_a   1.000
_cell.length_b   1.000
_cell.length_c   1.000
_cell.angle_alpha   90.00
_cell.angle_beta   90.00
_cell.angle_gamma   90.00
#
_symmetry.space_group_name_H-M   'P 1'
#
loop_
_entity.id
_entity.type
_entity.pdbx_description
1 polymer ?
#
loop_
_entity_poly.entity_id
_entity_poly.type
_entity_poly.pdbx_seq_one_letter_code
_entity_poly.pdbx_strand_id
1 'polypeptide(L)'
;MIEQLREILCQKELKENEELISYNKQIQELLEKLSLDCNTMLEEIQAVYNEHEQLLNEAKINQRSFLKRLFNPKGIKKLKEHIELLEEKKLLLSRCISLFKDRNEIIKKITRLYQEKEKLADFNLSFSELISLADANGITITLSEKDKTTQNNPERYNGLEDFVLVHKTRYIPSGGRIRTLKETGLIHKGFFGMNKVGEYKFTRNRNTLHFSVNSEVGNHGLGNWDNCRYAVVIPFDKMPLENLKSGVVVDTYFEGGIQLPPEAIFLCPKEDIKSVKKQNPNIIVVAYEGQKVSGYANALVGLLGKHVEQATSWEWLSGNDAKYYEMLKKIMPNLPIEPHFNTIDAAREKYFDDINCFIEFIKKTHETKTYFTRKEYLDIVRPVYFSPSTSTDYGIDLIIRQIREELNKIGIILPSDIELQVEEILSKINSEPTNDCLTKEMQKQYTDDYQIPADSISGIYPYNYIDYLIKISVYDALQITLEQEKVIEPEKTMSM
;
A
#
# COMPACT_ATOMS: atom_id res chain seq x y z
N MET A 1 -7.29 13.45 28.50
CA MET A 1 -6.14 12.57 28.22
C MET A 1 -5.99 11.46 29.29
N ILE A 2 -5.82 11.81 30.57
CA ILE A 2 -5.59 10.84 31.66
C ILE A 2 -6.88 10.13 32.12
N GLU A 3 -8.03 10.81 32.15
CA GLU A 3 -9.31 10.16 32.49
C GLU A 3 -9.85 9.25 31.38
N GLN A 4 -9.41 9.43 30.14
CA GLN A 4 -9.82 8.60 28.99
C GLN A 4 -8.99 7.33 28.88
N LEU A 5 -7.67 7.40 29.10
CA LEU A 5 -6.81 6.22 29.28
C LEU A 5 -7.29 5.30 30.42
N ARG A 6 -7.97 5.87 31.44
CA ARG A 6 -8.60 5.13 32.55
C ARG A 6 -9.87 4.37 32.16
N GLU A 7 -10.65 4.83 31.20
CA GLU A 7 -11.85 4.12 30.70
C GLU A 7 -11.49 3.00 29.70
N ILE A 8 -10.37 3.15 28.99
CA ILE A 8 -9.90 2.21 27.95
C ILE A 8 -9.37 0.89 28.54
N LEU A 9 -8.73 0.91 29.71
CA LEU A 9 -8.12 -0.26 30.38
C LEU A 9 -9.09 -1.02 31.31
N CYS A 10 -10.31 -1.27 30.84
CA CYS A 10 -11.47 -1.76 31.61
C CYS A 10 -11.18 -2.92 32.59
N GLN A 11 -11.90 -2.95 33.73
CA GLN A 11 -11.73 -3.82 34.91
C GLN A 11 -11.55 -5.33 34.65
N LYS A 12 -11.96 -5.84 33.48
CA LYS A 12 -11.76 -7.24 33.10
C LYS A 12 -10.30 -7.55 32.76
N GLU A 13 -9.57 -6.60 32.19
CA GLU A 13 -8.14 -6.72 31.86
C GLU A 13 -7.23 -6.59 33.09
N LEU A 14 -7.70 -6.01 34.20
CA LEU A 14 -6.89 -5.86 35.42
C LEU A 14 -6.65 -7.16 36.17
N LYS A 15 -7.66 -8.02 36.25
CA LYS A 15 -7.51 -9.33 36.87
C LYS A 15 -6.61 -10.23 36.02
N GLU A 16 -6.76 -10.13 34.70
CA GLU A 16 -5.87 -10.78 33.73
C GLU A 16 -4.45 -10.22 33.80
N ASN A 17 -4.26 -8.90 34.02
CA ASN A 17 -2.94 -8.26 34.18
C ASN A 17 -2.27 -8.59 35.52
N GLU A 18 -3.00 -8.69 36.63
CA GLU A 18 -2.46 -9.14 37.91
C GLU A 18 -2.01 -10.61 37.86
N GLU A 19 -2.79 -11.45 37.18
CA GLU A 19 -2.42 -12.83 36.86
C GLU A 19 -1.19 -12.87 35.93
N LEU A 20 -1.11 -11.98 34.94
CA LEU A 20 0.04 -11.84 34.03
C LEU A 20 1.31 -11.38 34.77
N ILE A 21 1.19 -10.45 35.73
CA ILE A 21 2.29 -9.97 36.57
C ILE A 21 2.81 -11.12 37.44
N SER A 22 1.90 -11.87 38.06
CA SER A 22 2.23 -13.05 38.86
C SER A 22 2.94 -14.12 38.00
N TYR A 23 2.41 -14.40 36.80
CA TYR A 23 2.99 -15.36 35.87
C TYR A 23 4.34 -14.92 35.31
N ASN A 24 4.50 -13.65 34.94
CA ASN A 24 5.77 -13.09 34.48
C ASN A 24 6.82 -13.08 35.59
N LYS A 25 6.42 -12.85 36.85
CA LYS A 25 7.32 -12.97 38.00
C LYS A 25 7.80 -14.41 38.19
N GLN A 26 6.89 -15.39 38.08
CA GLN A 26 7.26 -16.81 38.13
C GLN A 26 8.20 -17.20 36.99
N ILE A 27 7.94 -16.74 35.76
CA ILE A 27 8.85 -16.96 34.62
C ILE A 27 10.21 -16.31 34.87
N GLN A 28 10.25 -15.08 35.39
CA GLN A 28 11.51 -14.41 35.70
C GLN A 28 12.31 -15.18 36.74
N GLU A 29 11.68 -15.64 37.83
CA GLU A 29 12.32 -16.46 38.86
C GLU A 29 12.87 -17.78 38.28
N LEU A 30 12.13 -18.42 37.37
CA LEU A 30 12.57 -19.62 36.67
C LEU A 30 13.77 -19.35 35.73
N LEU A 31 13.76 -18.22 35.00
CA LEU A 31 14.87 -17.83 34.12
C LEU A 31 16.13 -17.47 34.91
N GLU A 32 15.97 -16.78 36.04
CA GLU A 32 17.08 -16.45 36.96
C GLU A 32 17.67 -17.72 37.57
N LYS A 33 16.84 -18.68 37.96
CA LYS A 33 17.29 -20.01 38.41
C LYS A 33 18.03 -20.76 37.32
N LEU A 34 17.48 -20.80 36.10
CA LEU A 34 18.12 -21.46 34.96
C LEU A 34 19.48 -20.81 34.61
N SER A 35 19.59 -19.49 34.80
CA SER A 35 20.84 -18.74 34.59
C SER A 35 21.89 -19.11 35.63
N LEU A 36 21.48 -19.24 36.90
CA LEU A 36 22.35 -19.71 37.96
C LEU A 36 22.83 -21.15 37.71
N ASP A 37 21.94 -22.05 37.30
CA ASP A 37 22.27 -23.43 36.97
C ASP A 37 23.25 -23.49 35.76
N CYS A 38 23.02 -22.67 34.73
CA CYS A 38 23.94 -22.53 33.60
C CYS A 38 25.32 -21.99 34.00
N ASN A 39 25.38 -21.01 34.91
CA ASN A 39 26.67 -20.50 35.42
C ASN A 39 27.42 -21.58 36.20
N THR A 40 26.72 -22.32 37.05
CA THR A 40 27.30 -23.41 37.84
C THR A 40 27.87 -24.50 36.92
N MET A 41 27.10 -24.93 35.91
CA MET A 41 27.57 -25.89 34.90
C MET A 41 28.78 -25.37 34.11
N LEU A 42 28.80 -24.08 33.76
CA LEU A 42 29.92 -23.47 33.05
C LEU A 42 31.20 -23.50 33.91
N GLU A 43 31.08 -23.14 35.19
CA GLU A 43 32.20 -23.16 36.14
C GLU A 43 32.77 -24.57 36.32
N GLU A 44 31.89 -25.57 36.48
CA GLU A 44 32.29 -26.98 36.60
C GLU A 44 33.01 -27.48 35.33
N ILE A 45 32.44 -27.22 34.14
CA ILE A 45 33.03 -27.66 32.87
C ILE A 45 34.35 -26.92 32.59
N GLN A 46 34.45 -25.63 32.92
CA GLN A 46 35.67 -24.85 32.77
C GLN A 46 36.77 -25.35 33.71
N ALA A 47 36.43 -25.72 34.94
CA ALA A 47 37.38 -26.33 35.88
C ALA A 47 37.94 -27.65 35.32
N VAL A 48 37.06 -28.53 34.81
CA VAL A 48 37.45 -29.80 34.17
C VAL A 48 38.30 -29.56 32.93
N TYR A 49 37.97 -28.56 32.10
CA TYR A 49 38.75 -28.18 30.93
C TYR A 49 40.16 -27.72 31.31
N ASN A 50 40.28 -26.81 32.29
CA ASN A 50 41.56 -26.28 32.75
C ASN A 50 42.47 -27.39 33.31
N GLU A 51 41.89 -28.31 34.09
CA GLU A 51 42.62 -29.48 34.62
C GLU A 51 43.10 -30.40 33.50
N HIS A 52 42.24 -30.71 32.52
CA HIS A 52 42.61 -31.53 31.36
C HIS A 52 43.69 -30.87 30.49
N GLU A 53 43.63 -29.55 30.29
CA GLU A 53 44.61 -28.79 29.52
C GLU A 53 45.98 -28.76 30.23
N GLN A 54 45.99 -28.52 31.54
CA GLN A 54 47.20 -28.55 32.35
C GLN A 54 47.86 -29.94 32.28
N LEU A 55 47.10 -31.01 32.52
CA LEU A 55 47.61 -32.38 32.49
C LEU A 55 48.12 -32.77 31.09
N LEU A 56 47.45 -32.32 30.02
CA LEU A 56 47.93 -32.51 28.66
C LEU A 56 49.25 -31.77 28.39
N ASN A 57 49.40 -30.54 28.88
CA ASN A 57 50.61 -29.76 28.73
C ASN A 57 51.78 -30.38 29.51
N GLU A 58 51.55 -30.84 30.74
CA GLU A 58 52.54 -31.60 31.53
C GLU A 58 52.94 -32.92 30.84
N ALA A 59 51.99 -33.62 30.22
CA ALA A 59 52.24 -34.84 29.46
C ALA A 59 53.06 -34.59 28.17
N LYS A 60 52.88 -33.43 27.53
CA LYS A 60 53.68 -33.01 26.38
C LYS A 60 55.12 -32.72 26.78
N ILE A 61 55.33 -32.02 27.89
CA ILE A 61 56.66 -31.65 28.41
C ILE A 61 57.45 -32.88 28.87
N ASN A 62 56.82 -33.80 29.60
CA ASN A 62 57.50 -34.93 30.24
C ASN A 62 57.59 -36.21 29.39
N GLN A 63 57.25 -36.16 28.09
CA GLN A 63 57.22 -37.30 27.15
C GLN A 63 56.49 -38.56 27.67
N ARG A 64 55.53 -38.43 28.60
CA ARG A 64 54.81 -39.58 29.18
C ARG A 64 53.70 -40.05 28.22
N SER A 65 54.00 -41.07 27.42
CA SER A 65 53.08 -41.68 26.44
C SER A 65 51.75 -42.17 27.03
N PHE A 66 51.74 -42.55 28.31
CA PHE A 66 50.56 -42.99 29.05
C PHE A 66 49.55 -41.85 29.30
N LEU A 67 50.01 -40.66 29.69
CA LEU A 67 49.13 -39.50 29.95
C LEU A 67 48.53 -38.92 28.66
N LYS A 68 49.26 -38.98 27.54
CA LYS A 68 48.73 -38.62 26.20
C LYS A 68 47.57 -39.52 25.75
N ARG A 69 47.44 -40.74 26.29
CA ARG A 69 46.30 -41.65 26.02
C ARG A 69 45.08 -41.35 26.89
N LEU A 70 45.28 -40.92 28.13
CA LEU A 70 44.20 -40.54 29.05
C LEU A 70 43.57 -39.19 28.65
N PHE A 71 44.37 -38.24 28.16
CA PHE A 71 43.92 -36.89 27.80
C PHE A 71 43.96 -36.70 26.27
N ASN A 72 42.93 -37.19 25.57
CA ASN A 72 42.84 -37.13 24.11
C ASN A 72 42.50 -35.69 23.63
N PRO A 73 43.27 -35.11 22.68
CA PRO A 73 42.98 -33.80 22.07
C PRO A 73 41.55 -33.65 21.52
N LYS A 74 40.92 -34.75 21.05
CA LYS A 74 39.53 -34.74 20.60
C LYS A 74 38.52 -34.50 21.75
N GLY A 75 38.83 -34.96 22.96
CA GLY A 75 38.00 -34.73 24.14
C GLY A 75 38.05 -33.27 24.61
N ILE A 76 39.25 -32.68 24.61
CA ILE A 76 39.45 -31.25 24.92
C ILE A 76 38.73 -30.37 23.90
N LYS A 77 38.79 -30.72 22.61
CA LYS A 77 38.04 -30.00 21.57
C LYS A 77 36.52 -30.02 21.83
N LYS A 78 35.96 -31.19 22.19
CA LYS A 78 34.53 -31.32 22.52
C LYS A 78 34.11 -30.56 23.78
N LEU A 79 34.98 -30.49 24.78
CA LEU A 79 34.76 -29.69 25.99
C LEU A 79 34.74 -28.19 25.65
N LYS A 80 35.67 -27.74 24.81
CA LYS A 80 35.69 -26.35 24.32
C LYS A 80 34.43 -25.99 23.54
N GLU A 81 33.97 -26.87 22.64
CA GLU A 81 32.71 -26.69 21.91
C GLU A 81 31.48 -26.62 22.86
N HIS A 82 31.47 -27.41 23.95
CA HIS A 82 30.42 -27.32 24.97
C HIS A 82 30.45 -26.01 25.77
N ILE A 83 31.65 -25.51 26.09
CA ILE A 83 31.83 -24.21 26.77
C ILE A 83 31.28 -23.09 25.88
N GLU A 84 31.69 -23.05 24.61
CA GLU A 84 31.22 -22.05 23.64
C GLU A 84 29.68 -22.07 23.49
N LEU A 85 29.07 -23.25 23.41
CA LEU A 85 27.61 -23.40 23.35
C LEU A 85 26.90 -22.93 24.63
N LEU A 86 27.49 -23.18 25.81
CA LEU A 86 26.93 -22.73 27.09
C LEU A 86 27.07 -21.22 27.27
N GLU A 87 28.16 -20.61 26.79
CA GLU A 87 28.34 -19.15 26.76
C GLU A 87 27.29 -18.49 25.86
N GLU A 88 26.99 -19.07 24.69
CA GLU A 88 25.93 -18.57 23.80
C GLU A 88 24.54 -18.66 24.46
N LYS A 89 24.22 -19.79 25.09
CA LYS A 89 22.97 -19.96 25.84
C LYS A 89 22.86 -18.98 27.02
N LYS A 90 23.95 -18.75 27.75
CA LYS A 90 24.02 -17.75 28.84
C LYS A 90 23.75 -16.33 28.32
N LEU A 91 24.30 -15.99 27.16
CA LEU A 91 24.07 -14.69 26.53
C LEU A 91 22.60 -14.52 26.13
N LEU A 92 22.01 -15.52 25.47
CA LEU A 92 20.60 -15.53 25.10
C LEU A 92 19.69 -15.41 26.34
N LEU A 93 19.97 -16.18 27.38
CA LEU A 93 19.21 -16.16 28.62
C LEU A 93 19.31 -14.81 29.34
N SER A 94 20.50 -14.21 29.36
CA SER A 94 20.71 -12.86 29.91
C SER A 94 19.89 -11.81 29.14
N ARG A 95 19.81 -11.93 27.81
CA ARG A 95 18.97 -11.06 26.97
C ARG A 95 17.49 -11.27 27.25
N CYS A 96 17.03 -12.51 27.41
CA CYS A 96 15.66 -12.81 27.83
C CYS A 96 15.34 -12.20 29.19
N ILE A 97 16.21 -12.36 30.19
CA ILE A 97 16.02 -11.76 31.53
C ILE A 97 15.92 -10.24 31.44
N SER A 98 16.76 -9.58 30.63
CA SER A 98 16.67 -8.13 30.40
C SER A 98 15.31 -7.73 29.83
N LEU A 99 14.86 -8.41 28.77
CA LEU A 99 13.56 -8.14 28.14
C LEU A 99 12.40 -8.32 29.13
N PHE A 100 12.43 -9.35 29.98
CA PHE A 100 11.41 -9.57 31.01
C PHE A 100 11.46 -8.52 32.14
N LYS A 101 12.65 -8.05 32.53
CA LYS A 101 12.80 -6.94 33.50
C LYS A 101 12.23 -5.63 32.94
N ASP A 102 12.57 -5.31 31.71
CA ASP A 102 12.04 -4.13 31.01
C ASP A 102 10.52 -4.23 30.94
N ARG A 103 10.00 -5.39 30.53
CA ARG A 103 8.57 -5.69 30.48
C ARG A 103 7.89 -5.50 31.84
N ASN A 104 8.46 -6.00 32.93
CA ASN A 104 7.89 -5.89 34.28
C ASN A 104 7.91 -4.44 34.78
N GLU A 105 8.97 -3.67 34.51
CA GLU A 105 9.00 -2.23 34.83
C GLU A 105 7.99 -1.44 34.01
N ILE A 106 7.81 -1.78 32.73
CA ILE A 106 6.80 -1.18 31.87
C ILE A 106 5.39 -1.50 32.35
N ILE A 107 5.10 -2.77 32.69
CA ILE A 107 3.81 -3.16 33.26
C ILE A 107 3.59 -2.41 34.57
N LYS A 108 4.58 -2.31 35.47
CA LYS A 108 4.46 -1.49 36.69
C LYS A 108 4.19 -0.02 36.38
N LYS A 109 4.82 0.58 35.37
CA LYS A 109 4.56 1.96 34.94
C LYS A 109 3.13 2.12 34.41
N ILE A 110 2.66 1.18 33.59
CA ILE A 110 1.27 1.11 33.11
C ILE A 110 0.29 0.93 34.30
N THR A 111 0.63 0.09 35.27
CA THR A 111 -0.15 -0.13 36.50
C THR A 111 -0.15 1.10 37.42
N ARG A 112 0.96 1.86 37.55
CA ARG A 112 1.01 3.12 38.31
C ARG A 112 0.23 4.23 37.64
N LEU A 113 0.36 4.37 36.32
CA LEU A 113 -0.51 5.22 35.50
C LEU A 113 -2.00 4.92 35.76
N TYR A 114 -2.34 3.65 36.02
CA TYR A 114 -3.69 3.19 36.35
C TYR A 114 -4.11 3.41 37.82
N GLN A 115 -3.29 3.01 38.81
CA GLN A 115 -3.64 2.99 40.23
C GLN A 115 -3.41 4.34 40.93
N GLU A 116 -2.32 5.04 40.60
CA GLU A 116 -1.81 6.19 41.37
C GLU A 116 -2.16 7.54 40.75
N LYS A 117 -2.88 7.55 39.62
CA LYS A 117 -3.40 8.75 38.95
C LYS A 117 -2.34 9.73 38.41
N GLU A 118 -1.10 9.28 38.20
CA GLU A 118 0.01 10.10 37.70
C GLU A 118 -0.17 10.55 36.23
N LYS A 119 0.49 11.65 35.84
CA LYS A 119 0.42 12.21 34.48
C LYS A 119 1.45 11.54 33.58
N LEU A 120 1.16 11.40 32.27
CA LEU A 120 2.10 10.83 31.29
C LEU A 120 3.47 11.55 31.29
N ALA A 121 3.45 12.86 31.56
CA ALA A 121 4.63 13.71 31.70
C ALA A 121 5.58 13.25 32.82
N ASP A 122 5.06 12.56 33.84
CA ASP A 122 5.83 12.09 34.99
C ASP A 122 6.68 10.84 34.65
N PHE A 123 6.40 10.18 33.52
CA PHE A 123 7.10 8.97 33.06
C PHE A 123 8.14 9.22 31.96
N ASN A 124 8.24 10.46 31.46
CA ASN A 124 9.13 10.86 30.36
C ASN A 124 9.05 9.90 29.14
N LEU A 125 7.84 9.46 28.79
CA LEU A 125 7.57 8.60 27.63
C LEU A 125 6.72 9.36 26.61
N SER A 126 7.11 9.30 25.34
CA SER A 126 6.30 9.73 24.22
C SER A 126 5.13 8.77 23.96
N PHE A 127 4.09 9.24 23.27
CA PHE A 127 2.95 8.39 22.91
C PHE A 127 3.34 7.25 21.94
N SER A 128 4.33 7.49 21.07
CA SER A 128 4.86 6.46 20.17
C SER A 128 5.51 5.30 20.96
N GLU A 129 6.28 5.64 22.00
CA GLU A 129 6.86 4.64 22.91
C GLU A 129 5.74 3.92 23.65
N LEU A 130 4.74 4.64 24.17
CA LEU A 130 3.60 4.02 24.85
C LEU A 130 2.86 3.01 23.96
N ILE A 131 2.58 3.38 22.71
CA ILE A 131 1.90 2.51 21.74
C ILE A 131 2.73 1.25 21.49
N SER A 132 4.02 1.42 21.21
CA SER A 132 4.94 0.30 20.93
C SER A 132 5.03 -0.65 22.13
N LEU A 133 5.07 -0.08 23.34
CA LEU A 133 5.11 -0.82 24.59
C LEU A 133 3.80 -1.56 24.88
N ALA A 134 2.65 -0.93 24.64
CA ALA A 134 1.35 -1.55 24.80
C ALA A 134 1.20 -2.74 23.85
N ASP A 135 1.55 -2.56 22.57
CA ASP A 135 1.45 -3.61 21.57
C ASP A 135 2.37 -4.80 21.87
N ALA A 136 3.63 -4.54 22.27
CA ALA A 136 4.58 -5.57 22.72
C ALA A 136 4.08 -6.39 23.93
N ASN A 137 3.12 -5.85 24.69
CA ASN A 137 2.50 -6.50 25.84
C ASN A 137 1.11 -7.05 25.56
N GLY A 138 0.64 -7.00 24.31
CA GLY A 138 -0.70 -7.46 23.92
C GLY A 138 -1.83 -6.52 24.37
N ILE A 139 -1.51 -5.34 24.88
CA ILE A 139 -2.47 -4.33 25.32
C ILE A 139 -2.94 -3.53 24.10
N THR A 140 -4.25 -3.34 23.98
CA THR A 140 -4.85 -2.61 22.86
C THR A 140 -5.27 -1.21 23.29
N ILE A 141 -4.66 -0.19 22.68
CA ILE A 141 -5.08 1.20 22.88
C ILE A 141 -6.33 1.46 22.04
N THR A 142 -7.36 2.07 22.63
CA THR A 142 -8.62 2.43 21.95
C THR A 142 -8.89 3.92 22.09
N LEU A 143 -8.99 4.69 21.00
CA LEU A 143 -9.32 6.11 21.04
C LEU A 143 -10.83 6.33 21.22
N SER A 144 -11.22 7.19 22.15
CA SER A 144 -12.61 7.61 22.40
C SER A 144 -12.99 8.84 21.59
N GLU A 145 -14.29 9.12 21.43
CA GLU A 145 -14.76 10.34 20.73
C GLU A 145 -14.15 11.63 21.30
N LYS A 146 -13.88 11.67 22.60
CA LYS A 146 -13.27 12.83 23.24
C LYS A 146 -11.81 13.04 22.83
N ASP A 147 -11.13 12.01 22.31
CA ASP A 147 -9.75 12.09 21.83
C ASP A 147 -9.66 12.75 20.44
N LYS A 148 -10.78 12.93 19.73
CA LYS A 148 -10.83 13.67 18.46
C LYS A 148 -10.42 15.14 18.58
N THR A 149 -10.38 15.69 19.80
CA THR A 149 -9.85 17.04 20.02
C THR A 149 -8.37 17.07 19.66
N THR A 150 -8.04 17.69 18.54
CA THR A 150 -6.67 17.79 18.03
C THR A 150 -5.77 18.52 19.02
N GLN A 151 -4.61 17.93 19.30
CA GLN A 151 -3.56 18.59 20.08
C GLN A 151 -2.85 19.62 19.19
N ASN A 152 -2.80 20.87 19.64
CA ASN A 152 -2.02 21.92 18.99
C ASN A 152 -0.55 21.79 19.39
N ASN A 153 0.15 20.85 18.75
CA ASN A 153 1.61 20.76 18.84
C ASN A 153 2.25 21.93 18.08
N PRO A 154 3.42 22.42 18.51
CA PRO A 154 4.11 23.50 17.82
C PRO A 154 4.49 23.10 16.40
N GLU A 155 4.41 24.05 15.48
CA GLU A 155 4.85 23.88 14.09
C GLU A 155 6.37 23.59 14.06
N ARG A 156 6.75 22.51 13.39
CA ARG A 156 8.15 22.10 13.17
C ARG A 156 8.25 21.45 11.80
N TYR A 157 8.99 22.06 10.86
CA TYR A 157 9.16 21.61 9.48
C TYR A 157 10.64 21.58 9.09
N ASN A 158 11.45 20.89 9.90
CA ASN A 158 12.91 20.87 9.75
C ASN A 158 13.40 19.65 8.96
N GLY A 159 12.65 18.55 8.96
CA GLY A 159 13.00 17.32 8.25
C GLY A 159 11.82 16.38 8.05
N LEU A 160 12.02 15.28 7.31
CA LEU A 160 10.98 14.28 7.03
C LEU A 160 10.40 13.66 8.30
N GLU A 161 11.19 13.56 9.35
CA GLU A 161 10.79 13.07 10.66
C GLU A 161 9.70 13.93 11.32
N ASP A 162 9.51 15.18 10.91
CA ASP A 162 8.42 16.03 11.40
C ASP A 162 7.07 15.68 10.76
N PHE A 163 7.06 14.82 9.75
CA PHE A 163 5.88 14.49 8.95
C PHE A 163 5.44 13.03 9.10
N VAL A 164 4.13 12.85 9.01
CA VAL A 164 3.48 11.56 8.85
C VAL A 164 2.56 11.59 7.65
N LEU A 165 2.46 10.44 6.98
CA LEU A 165 1.54 10.19 5.89
C LEU A 165 0.30 9.46 6.42
N VAL A 166 -0.88 9.94 6.04
CA VAL A 166 -2.17 9.37 6.43
C VAL A 166 -2.86 8.80 5.20
N HIS A 167 -3.18 7.51 5.24
CA HIS A 167 -3.93 6.81 4.20
C HIS A 167 -5.27 6.34 4.75
N LYS A 168 -6.39 6.91 4.29
CA LYS A 168 -7.74 6.46 4.65
C LYS A 168 -8.26 5.41 3.68
N THR A 169 -8.81 4.32 4.21
CA THR A 169 -9.28 3.19 3.42
C THR A 169 -10.56 2.55 3.98
N ARG A 170 -11.25 1.80 3.12
CA ARG A 170 -12.47 1.05 3.43
C ARG A 170 -12.24 -0.46 3.58
N TYR A 171 -11.03 -0.93 3.28
CA TYR A 171 -10.64 -2.33 3.40
C TYR A 171 -9.54 -2.50 4.44
N ILE A 172 -9.34 -3.71 4.95
CA ILE A 172 -8.22 -4.04 5.84
C ILE A 172 -7.04 -4.45 4.94
N PRO A 173 -5.95 -3.65 4.84
CA PRO A 173 -4.68 -4.12 4.30
C PRO A 173 -4.30 -5.47 4.88
N SER A 174 -3.70 -6.35 4.07
CA SER A 174 -3.34 -7.71 4.49
C SER A 174 -1.88 -8.00 4.21
N GLY A 175 -1.21 -8.66 5.16
CA GLY A 175 0.22 -8.94 5.11
C GLY A 175 1.08 -7.70 5.36
N GLY A 176 0.55 -6.69 6.05
CA GLY A 176 1.25 -5.43 6.30
C GLY A 176 1.54 -4.65 5.02
N ARG A 177 0.74 -4.81 3.96
CA ARG A 177 0.94 -4.11 2.68
C ARG A 177 -0.34 -3.42 2.22
N ILE A 178 -0.24 -2.14 1.90
CA ILE A 178 -1.28 -1.41 1.16
C ILE A 178 -1.04 -1.70 -0.33
N ARG A 179 -2.07 -2.16 -1.04
CA ARG A 179 -2.00 -2.51 -2.46
C ARG A 179 -2.68 -1.46 -3.31
N THR A 180 -2.13 -1.21 -4.50
CA THR A 180 -2.79 -0.34 -5.51
C THR A 180 -4.01 -1.04 -6.09
N LEU A 181 -4.90 -0.29 -6.73
CA LEU A 181 -6.05 -0.90 -7.43
C LEU A 181 -5.59 -1.92 -8.48
N LYS A 182 -4.52 -1.60 -9.22
CA LYS A 182 -3.90 -2.51 -10.18
C LYS A 182 -3.44 -3.82 -9.53
N GLU A 183 -2.72 -3.76 -8.41
CA GLU A 183 -2.23 -4.95 -7.70
C GLU A 183 -3.35 -5.82 -7.14
N THR A 184 -4.48 -5.23 -6.74
CA THR A 184 -5.62 -5.99 -6.22
C THR A 184 -6.40 -6.75 -7.30
N GLY A 185 -6.23 -6.39 -8.58
CA GLY A 185 -7.07 -6.89 -9.66
C GLY A 185 -8.55 -6.53 -9.48
N LEU A 186 -8.86 -5.46 -8.73
CA LEU A 186 -10.24 -5.12 -8.38
C LEU A 186 -11.06 -4.82 -9.64
N ILE A 187 -12.08 -5.65 -9.83
CA ILE A 187 -12.98 -5.56 -10.96
C ILE A 187 -13.98 -4.43 -10.75
N HIS A 188 -13.96 -3.45 -11.64
CA HIS A 188 -14.89 -2.34 -11.70
C HIS A 188 -16.04 -2.64 -12.66
N LYS A 189 -17.21 -2.11 -12.33
CA LYS A 189 -18.40 -2.19 -13.18
C LYS A 189 -18.42 -0.99 -14.12
N GLY A 190 -18.53 -1.26 -15.41
CA GLY A 190 -18.78 -0.25 -16.43
C GLY A 190 -20.25 -0.27 -16.87
N PHE A 191 -20.76 0.92 -17.23
CA PHE A 191 -22.04 1.08 -17.90
C PHE A 191 -21.81 2.04 -19.07
N PHE A 192 -21.99 1.56 -20.30
CA PHE A 192 -22.09 2.44 -21.46
C PHE A 192 -23.56 2.90 -21.60
N GLY A 193 -23.76 4.15 -22.04
CA GLY A 193 -25.01 4.91 -21.95
C GLY A 193 -26.25 4.37 -22.69
N MET A 194 -26.22 3.15 -23.21
CA MET A 194 -27.37 2.47 -23.81
C MET A 194 -27.36 1.04 -23.28
N ASN A 195 -28.33 0.70 -22.42
CA ASN A 195 -28.40 -0.53 -21.63
C ASN A 195 -28.56 -1.85 -22.44
N LYS A 196 -28.17 -1.88 -23.73
CA LYS A 196 -28.33 -3.01 -24.66
C LYS A 196 -27.42 -4.20 -24.34
N VAL A 197 -26.23 -3.94 -23.80
CA VAL A 197 -25.21 -4.96 -23.45
C VAL A 197 -25.13 -5.26 -21.95
N GLY A 198 -25.90 -4.55 -21.13
CA GLY A 198 -25.92 -4.70 -19.67
C GLY A 198 -24.62 -4.27 -18.99
N GLU A 199 -24.43 -4.75 -17.76
CA GLU A 199 -23.23 -4.49 -16.95
C GLU A 199 -22.04 -5.32 -17.45
N TYR A 200 -20.89 -4.67 -17.63
CA TYR A 200 -19.61 -5.35 -17.90
C TYR A 200 -18.56 -4.93 -16.87
N LYS A 201 -17.47 -5.69 -16.84
CA LYS A 201 -16.51 -5.72 -15.74
C LYS A 201 -15.10 -5.55 -16.27
N PHE A 202 -14.34 -4.56 -15.77
CA PHE A 202 -12.97 -4.31 -16.21
C PHE A 202 -12.03 -4.05 -15.04
N THR A 203 -10.74 -4.31 -15.21
CA THR A 203 -9.71 -4.04 -14.20
C THR A 203 -9.14 -2.64 -14.34
N ARG A 204 -8.93 -1.96 -13.21
CA ARG A 204 -8.24 -0.66 -13.17
C ARG A 204 -6.73 -0.82 -13.31
N ASN A 205 -6.10 0.12 -14.00
CA ASN A 205 -4.66 0.22 -14.17
C ASN A 205 -4.00 1.18 -13.18
N ARG A 206 -4.79 1.84 -12.31
CA ARG A 206 -4.25 2.74 -11.27
C ARG A 206 -3.24 2.03 -10.39
N ASN A 207 -1.98 2.45 -10.49
CA ASN A 207 -0.83 1.85 -9.82
C ASN A 207 -0.18 2.83 -8.83
N THR A 208 -0.97 3.73 -8.28
CA THR A 208 -0.52 4.75 -7.33
C THR A 208 -1.23 4.60 -5.99
N LEU A 209 -0.52 4.91 -4.90
CA LEU A 209 -1.05 5.01 -3.54
C LEU A 209 -0.92 6.42 -3.01
N HIS A 210 -2.00 6.92 -2.42
CA HIS A 210 -2.15 8.33 -2.07
C HIS A 210 -2.28 8.51 -0.56
N PHE A 211 -1.66 9.59 -0.09
CA PHE A 211 -1.57 9.97 1.30
C PHE A 211 -1.78 11.47 1.44
N SER A 212 -2.35 11.88 2.57
CA SER A 212 -2.30 13.25 3.05
C SER A 212 -1.19 13.39 4.10
N VAL A 213 -0.52 14.54 4.13
CA VAL A 213 0.62 14.81 5.02
C VAL A 213 0.11 15.56 6.26
N ASN A 214 0.46 15.09 7.45
CA ASN A 214 0.10 15.68 8.76
C ASN A 214 -1.39 15.97 8.97
N SER A 215 -2.24 15.40 8.13
CA SER A 215 -3.68 15.62 8.15
C SER A 215 -4.36 14.40 7.55
N GLU A 216 -5.63 14.20 7.84
CA GLU A 216 -6.49 13.29 7.12
C GLU A 216 -7.18 13.98 5.93
N VAL A 217 -7.41 13.24 4.85
CA VAL A 217 -8.24 13.69 3.74
C VAL A 217 -9.74 13.51 4.06
N GLY A 218 -10.52 14.53 3.75
CA GLY A 218 -11.99 14.56 3.86
C GLY A 218 -12.69 14.54 2.51
N ASN A 219 -13.98 14.84 2.47
CA ASN A 219 -14.74 15.01 1.24
C ASN A 219 -14.37 16.29 0.49
N HIS A 220 -14.13 16.16 -0.82
CA HIS A 220 -13.91 17.27 -1.74
C HIS A 220 -14.39 16.93 -3.17
N GLY A 221 -14.24 17.86 -4.11
CA GLY A 221 -14.78 17.72 -5.47
C GLY A 221 -14.27 16.53 -6.29
N LEU A 222 -13.19 15.86 -5.86
CA LEU A 222 -12.59 14.72 -6.56
C LEU A 222 -12.81 13.37 -5.84
N GLY A 223 -13.40 13.37 -4.64
CA GLY A 223 -13.64 12.13 -3.90
C GLY A 223 -14.12 12.34 -2.47
N ASN A 224 -14.55 11.24 -1.84
CA ASN A 224 -15.09 11.24 -0.49
C ASN A 224 -14.49 10.13 0.39
N TRP A 225 -13.75 10.57 1.41
CA TRP A 225 -13.12 9.73 2.42
C TRP A 225 -13.76 9.84 3.81
N ASP A 226 -14.82 10.62 3.97
CA ASP A 226 -15.49 10.85 5.28
C ASP A 226 -16.07 9.56 5.87
N ASN A 227 -16.41 8.61 5.00
CA ASN A 227 -16.97 7.31 5.37
C ASN A 227 -15.94 6.17 5.40
N CYS A 228 -14.64 6.46 5.33
CA CYS A 228 -13.63 5.43 5.52
C CYS A 228 -13.68 4.84 6.93
N ARG A 229 -13.47 3.53 7.02
CA ARG A 229 -13.51 2.76 8.27
C ARG A 229 -12.12 2.53 8.85
N TYR A 230 -11.07 2.74 8.09
CA TYR A 230 -9.71 2.52 8.55
C TYR A 230 -8.79 3.65 8.10
N ALA A 231 -7.71 3.86 8.84
CA ALA A 231 -6.59 4.68 8.39
C ALA A 231 -5.27 3.99 8.73
N VAL A 232 -4.23 4.31 7.97
CA VAL A 232 -2.86 3.95 8.30
C VAL A 232 -2.06 5.24 8.41
N VAL A 233 -1.35 5.41 9.52
CA VAL A 233 -0.45 6.55 9.75
C VAL A 233 0.98 6.04 9.71
N ILE A 234 1.80 6.60 8.83
CA ILE A 234 3.17 6.14 8.58
C ILE A 234 4.13 7.32 8.74
N PRO A 235 5.21 7.21 9.54
CA PRO A 235 6.26 8.23 9.55
C PRO A 235 6.87 8.40 8.17
N PHE A 236 6.98 9.65 7.68
CA PHE A 236 7.39 9.90 6.30
C PHE A 236 8.87 9.51 6.06
N ASP A 237 9.72 9.65 7.07
CA ASP A 237 11.13 9.23 7.02
C ASP A 237 11.33 7.71 6.87
N LYS A 238 10.27 6.91 7.04
CA LYS A 238 10.31 5.43 6.89
C LYS A 238 9.78 4.94 5.54
N MET A 239 9.38 5.85 4.65
CA MET A 239 8.81 5.50 3.35
C MET A 239 9.90 5.23 2.30
N PRO A 240 9.65 4.35 1.32
CA PRO A 240 10.56 4.12 0.19
C PRO A 240 10.51 5.31 -0.77
N LEU A 241 11.36 6.30 -0.53
CA LEU A 241 11.37 7.58 -1.27
C LEU A 241 11.69 7.41 -2.76
N GLU A 242 12.31 6.31 -3.16
CA GLU A 242 12.54 5.95 -4.57
C GLU A 242 11.24 5.78 -5.37
N ASN A 243 10.13 5.46 -4.69
CA ASN A 243 8.81 5.30 -5.30
C ASN A 243 7.95 6.56 -5.20
N LEU A 244 8.41 7.60 -4.49
CA LEU A 244 7.67 8.86 -4.35
C LEU A 244 7.66 9.61 -5.67
N LYS A 245 6.46 9.91 -6.19
CA LYS A 245 6.27 10.55 -7.51
C LYS A 245 5.79 12.00 -7.40
N SER A 246 5.05 12.33 -6.35
CA SER A 246 4.69 13.71 -6.04
C SER A 246 4.53 13.93 -4.55
N GLY A 247 4.94 15.11 -4.10
CA GLY A 247 4.90 15.50 -2.70
C GLY A 247 3.73 16.39 -2.29
N VAL A 248 2.67 16.56 -3.07
CA VAL A 248 1.56 17.49 -2.75
C VAL A 248 0.91 17.13 -1.40
N VAL A 249 0.68 18.09 -0.51
CA VAL A 249 0.28 17.79 0.89
C VAL A 249 -1.01 17.00 1.06
N VAL A 250 -1.97 17.16 0.15
CA VAL A 250 -3.26 16.42 0.18
C VAL A 250 -3.30 15.23 -0.78
N ASP A 251 -2.26 15.05 -1.59
CA ASP A 251 -2.19 14.08 -2.68
C ASP A 251 -0.76 13.56 -2.89
N THR A 252 -0.04 13.33 -1.79
CA THR A 252 1.33 12.78 -1.84
C THR A 252 1.20 11.34 -2.28
N TYR A 253 1.84 10.96 -3.38
CA TYR A 253 1.62 9.64 -3.95
C TYR A 253 2.89 8.92 -4.37
N PHE A 254 2.81 7.59 -4.24
CA PHE A 254 3.86 6.64 -4.53
C PHE A 254 3.42 5.72 -5.66
N GLU A 255 4.36 5.31 -6.52
CA GLU A 255 4.12 4.25 -7.50
C GLU A 255 4.21 2.87 -6.83
N GLY A 256 3.27 2.00 -7.15
CA GLY A 256 3.16 0.64 -6.62
C GLY A 256 2.58 0.58 -5.21
N GLY A 257 2.33 -0.65 -4.74
CA GLY A 257 1.92 -0.88 -3.36
C GLY A 257 3.05 -0.62 -2.37
N ILE A 258 2.69 -0.26 -1.14
CA ILE A 258 3.62 0.05 -0.06
C ILE A 258 3.59 -1.05 0.99
N GLN A 259 4.77 -1.64 1.25
CA GLN A 259 4.98 -2.45 2.44
C GLN A 259 5.05 -1.51 3.64
N LEU A 260 4.19 -1.74 4.63
CA LEU A 260 4.15 -0.93 5.83
C LEU A 260 5.40 -1.19 6.68
N PRO A 261 6.11 -0.13 7.10
CA PRO A 261 7.19 -0.27 8.06
C PRO A 261 6.65 -0.67 9.45
N PRO A 262 7.46 -1.26 10.34
CA PRO A 262 7.05 -1.64 11.69
C PRO A 262 6.48 -0.49 12.52
N GLU A 263 6.92 0.74 12.27
CA GLU A 263 6.46 1.97 12.92
C GLU A 263 5.11 2.48 12.40
N ALA A 264 4.57 1.87 11.34
CA ALA A 264 3.25 2.22 10.86
C ALA A 264 2.18 1.84 11.89
N ILE A 265 1.19 2.72 12.06
CA ILE A 265 0.07 2.50 12.97
C ILE A 265 -1.20 2.33 12.15
N PHE A 266 -1.82 1.18 12.30
CA PHE A 266 -3.12 0.88 11.73
C PHE A 266 -4.22 1.30 12.70
N LEU A 267 -5.12 2.16 12.25
CA LEU A 267 -6.26 2.66 13.01
C LEU A 267 -7.56 1.98 12.54
N CYS A 268 -8.27 1.30 13.45
CA CYS A 268 -9.51 0.56 13.14
C CYS A 268 -10.60 0.67 14.22
N PRO A 269 -11.88 0.39 13.90
CA PRO A 269 -12.91 0.26 14.92
C PRO A 269 -12.55 -0.81 15.95
N LYS A 270 -12.93 -0.59 17.21
CA LYS A 270 -12.63 -1.52 18.31
C LYS A 270 -13.16 -2.94 18.07
N GLU A 271 -14.29 -3.08 17.38
CA GLU A 271 -14.85 -4.39 17.04
C GLU A 271 -14.02 -5.16 16.01
N ASP A 272 -13.21 -4.49 15.18
CA ASP A 272 -12.45 -5.13 14.10
C ASP A 272 -11.03 -5.54 14.55
N ILE A 273 -10.57 -5.11 15.73
CA ILE A 273 -9.19 -5.24 16.21
C ILE A 273 -8.61 -6.66 16.02
N LYS A 274 -9.38 -7.69 16.37
CA LYS A 274 -8.95 -9.10 16.27
C LYS A 274 -8.67 -9.50 14.82
N SER A 275 -9.52 -9.06 13.90
CA SER A 275 -9.40 -9.36 12.47
C SER A 275 -8.24 -8.60 11.83
N VAL A 276 -7.99 -7.36 12.27
CA VAL A 276 -6.90 -6.51 11.78
C VAL A 276 -5.56 -7.05 12.27
N LYS A 277 -5.41 -7.34 13.57
CA LYS A 277 -4.18 -7.94 14.14
C LYS A 277 -3.86 -9.30 13.50
N LYS A 278 -4.87 -10.12 13.23
CA LYS A 278 -4.68 -11.41 12.54
C LYS A 278 -4.12 -11.24 11.12
N GLN A 279 -4.59 -10.22 10.38
CA GLN A 279 -4.15 -9.96 9.00
C GLN A 279 -2.83 -9.20 8.92
N ASN A 280 -2.44 -8.51 10.00
CA ASN A 280 -1.25 -7.67 10.08
C ASN A 280 -0.53 -7.89 11.41
N PRO A 281 0.07 -9.07 11.64
CA PRO A 281 0.65 -9.44 12.95
C PRO A 281 1.88 -8.63 13.34
N ASN A 282 2.50 -7.91 12.39
CA ASN A 282 3.74 -7.16 12.60
C ASN A 282 3.53 -5.63 12.56
N ILE A 283 2.27 -5.18 12.54
CA ILE A 283 1.92 -3.75 12.47
C ILE A 283 1.19 -3.38 13.75
N ILE A 284 1.54 -2.22 14.31
CA ILE A 284 0.90 -1.73 15.52
C ILE A 284 -0.55 -1.36 15.20
N VAL A 285 -1.50 -1.86 16.00
CA VAL A 285 -2.93 -1.59 15.80
C VAL A 285 -3.49 -0.78 16.97
N VAL A 286 -4.04 0.39 16.65
CA VAL A 286 -4.81 1.24 17.57
C VAL A 286 -6.28 1.14 17.21
N ALA A 287 -7.12 0.82 18.18
CA ALA A 287 -8.56 0.83 18.02
C ALA A 287 -9.13 2.25 18.19
N TYR A 288 -10.38 2.45 17.77
CA TYR A 288 -11.17 3.63 18.11
C TYR A 288 -12.65 3.29 18.30
N GLU A 289 -13.39 4.20 18.92
CA GLU A 289 -14.84 4.06 19.13
C GLU A 289 -15.68 4.52 17.94
N GLY A 290 -16.75 3.80 17.63
CA GLY A 290 -17.63 4.13 16.51
C GLY A 290 -17.18 3.48 15.20
N GLN A 291 -17.78 3.92 14.09
CA GLN A 291 -17.75 3.19 12.81
C GLN A 291 -16.86 3.83 11.74
N LYS A 292 -16.43 5.07 11.91
CA LYS A 292 -15.72 5.85 10.88
C LYS A 292 -14.47 6.47 11.48
N VAL A 293 -13.39 6.48 10.70
CA VAL A 293 -12.07 6.92 11.18
C VAL A 293 -11.92 8.45 11.23
N SER A 294 -12.87 9.18 10.64
CA SER A 294 -12.86 10.64 10.58
C SER A 294 -12.74 11.28 11.96
N GLY A 295 -11.80 12.20 12.10
CA GLY A 295 -11.35 12.84 13.34
C GLY A 295 -10.29 12.03 14.10
N TYR A 296 -10.32 10.70 14.05
CA TYR A 296 -9.39 9.86 14.80
C TYR A 296 -7.99 9.82 14.18
N ALA A 297 -7.87 9.91 12.85
CA ALA A 297 -6.58 9.98 12.20
C ALA A 297 -5.80 11.24 12.62
N ASN A 298 -6.45 12.42 12.58
CA ASN A 298 -5.87 13.67 13.06
C ASN A 298 -5.54 13.63 14.56
N ALA A 299 -6.42 13.03 15.38
CA ALA A 299 -6.14 12.81 16.79
C ALA A 299 -4.84 12.01 16.99
N LEU A 300 -4.67 10.91 16.25
CA LEU A 300 -3.47 10.09 16.31
C LEU A 300 -2.22 10.86 15.88
N VAL A 301 -2.28 11.64 14.80
CA VAL A 301 -1.17 12.52 14.37
C VAL A 301 -0.74 13.45 15.51
N GLY A 302 -1.70 14.11 16.17
CA GLY A 302 -1.43 14.98 17.31
C GLY A 302 -0.89 14.24 18.52
N LEU A 303 -1.43 13.06 18.84
CA LEU A 303 -0.94 12.23 19.94
C LEU A 303 0.51 11.77 19.72
N LEU A 304 0.92 11.54 18.46
CA LEU A 304 2.31 11.24 18.10
C LEU A 304 3.27 12.45 18.23
N GLY A 305 2.79 13.60 18.72
CA GLY A 305 3.57 14.82 18.91
C GLY A 305 3.81 15.60 17.62
N LYS A 306 3.14 15.25 16.52
CA LYS A 306 3.26 15.95 15.23
C LYS A 306 2.33 17.16 15.19
N HIS A 307 2.72 18.18 14.45
CA HIS A 307 1.82 19.29 14.16
C HIS A 307 0.69 18.78 13.26
N VAL A 308 -0.57 18.98 13.69
CA VAL A 308 -1.74 18.54 12.93
C VAL A 308 -2.18 19.67 12.02
N GLU A 309 -2.22 19.39 10.72
CA GLU A 309 -2.73 20.31 9.71
C GLU A 309 -4.19 19.97 9.36
N GLN A 310 -4.87 20.91 8.71
CA GLN A 310 -6.20 20.66 8.13
C GLN A 310 -6.10 20.66 6.61
N ALA A 311 -6.39 19.53 5.97
CA ALA A 311 -6.42 19.42 4.52
C ALA A 311 -7.68 20.08 3.93
N THR A 312 -7.48 20.87 2.88
CA THR A 312 -8.55 21.30 1.97
C THR A 312 -8.56 20.38 0.73
N SER A 313 -9.17 20.83 -0.38
CA SER A 313 -9.15 20.07 -1.64
C SER A 313 -7.76 20.05 -2.29
N TRP A 314 -6.86 20.96 -1.91
CA TRP A 314 -5.63 21.27 -2.66
C TRP A 314 -4.39 21.46 -1.79
N GLU A 315 -4.58 22.01 -0.59
CA GLU A 315 -3.51 22.50 0.28
C GLU A 315 -3.90 22.37 1.74
N TRP A 316 -2.98 22.70 2.66
CA TRP A 316 -3.33 22.88 4.06
C TRP A 316 -4.05 24.21 4.27
N LEU A 317 -5.09 24.22 5.10
CA LEU A 317 -5.87 25.41 5.43
C LEU A 317 -5.01 26.52 6.06
N SER A 318 -3.90 26.15 6.71
CA SER A 318 -2.93 27.08 7.30
C SER A 318 -2.14 27.88 6.25
N GLY A 319 -2.05 27.40 5.00
CA GLY A 319 -1.17 27.94 3.96
C GLY A 319 0.33 27.69 4.22
N ASN A 320 0.67 26.80 5.14
CA ASN A 320 2.05 26.46 5.49
C ASN A 320 2.69 25.40 4.58
N ASP A 321 1.95 24.87 3.62
CA ASP A 321 2.42 23.87 2.66
C ASP A 321 3.63 24.34 1.86
N ALA A 322 3.76 25.66 1.62
CA ALA A 322 4.97 26.25 1.02
C ALA A 322 6.26 25.91 1.80
N LYS A 323 6.24 25.95 3.14
CA LYS A 323 7.42 25.59 3.97
C LYS A 323 7.76 24.11 3.82
N TYR A 324 6.74 23.26 3.79
CA TYR A 324 6.90 21.84 3.58
C TYR A 324 7.46 21.55 2.17
N TYR A 325 6.96 22.21 1.12
CA TYR A 325 7.49 22.06 -0.23
C TYR A 325 8.93 22.53 -0.36
N GLU A 326 9.30 23.67 0.25
CA GLU A 326 10.68 24.13 0.31
C GLU A 326 11.60 23.11 1.00
N MET A 327 11.17 22.53 2.12
CA MET A 327 11.89 21.47 2.81
C MET A 327 12.03 20.23 1.93
N LEU A 328 10.94 19.78 1.31
CA LEU A 328 10.95 18.58 0.48
C LEU A 328 11.83 18.76 -0.76
N LYS A 329 11.85 19.97 -1.36
CA LYS A 329 12.75 20.31 -2.47
C LYS A 329 14.22 20.40 -2.07
N LYS A 330 14.55 20.71 -0.82
CA LYS A 330 15.93 20.63 -0.34
C LYS A 330 16.43 19.19 -0.26
N ILE A 331 15.54 18.25 0.11
CA ILE A 331 15.86 16.82 0.24
C ILE A 331 15.80 16.13 -1.13
N MET A 332 14.79 16.46 -1.94
CA MET A 332 14.50 15.85 -3.24
C MET A 332 14.26 16.95 -4.31
N PRO A 333 15.33 17.57 -4.84
CA PRO A 333 15.22 18.72 -5.75
C PRO A 333 14.35 18.47 -7.00
N ASN A 334 14.43 17.25 -7.53
CA ASN A 334 13.74 16.85 -8.76
C ASN A 334 12.34 16.29 -8.54
N LEU A 335 11.87 16.17 -7.29
CA LEU A 335 10.54 15.61 -7.02
C LEU A 335 9.45 16.59 -7.50
N PRO A 336 8.51 16.16 -8.36
CA PRO A 336 7.36 16.97 -8.72
C PRO A 336 6.50 17.37 -7.51
N ILE A 337 5.96 18.58 -7.52
CA ILE A 337 4.94 19.05 -6.58
C ILE A 337 3.72 19.40 -7.42
N GLU A 338 3.02 18.35 -7.85
CA GLU A 338 1.88 18.46 -8.74
C GLU A 338 0.80 17.43 -8.38
N PRO A 339 -0.49 17.83 -8.35
CA PRO A 339 -1.58 16.89 -8.08
C PRO A 339 -1.61 15.75 -9.11
N HIS A 340 -1.94 14.54 -8.67
CA HIS A 340 -1.83 13.34 -9.49
C HIS A 340 -2.55 13.47 -10.84
N PHE A 341 -3.78 14.02 -10.87
CA PHE A 341 -4.56 14.11 -12.11
C PHE A 341 -3.92 14.98 -13.21
N ASN A 342 -2.94 15.82 -12.89
CA ASN A 342 -2.18 16.60 -13.88
C ASN A 342 -0.90 15.87 -14.34
N THR A 343 -0.56 14.73 -13.74
CA THR A 343 0.68 14.03 -14.02
C THR A 343 0.55 13.04 -15.17
N ILE A 344 1.70 12.73 -15.78
CA ILE A 344 1.81 11.70 -16.82
C ILE A 344 1.34 10.32 -16.33
N ASP A 345 1.49 10.03 -15.03
CA ASP A 345 1.03 8.79 -14.43
C ASP A 345 -0.49 8.70 -14.45
N ALA A 346 -1.23 9.75 -14.05
CA ALA A 346 -2.69 9.73 -14.13
C ALA A 346 -3.20 9.64 -15.57
N ALA A 347 -2.54 10.34 -16.50
CA ALA A 347 -2.85 10.23 -17.92
C ALA A 347 -2.70 8.77 -18.39
N ARG A 348 -1.56 8.13 -18.07
CA ARG A 348 -1.29 6.72 -18.38
C ARG A 348 -2.31 5.77 -17.73
N GLU A 349 -2.68 5.99 -16.48
CA GLU A 349 -3.64 5.15 -15.77
C GLU A 349 -5.03 5.23 -16.40
N LYS A 350 -5.53 6.44 -16.63
CA LYS A 350 -6.83 6.65 -17.31
C LYS A 350 -6.81 6.05 -18.71
N TYR A 351 -5.71 6.23 -19.42
CA TYR A 351 -5.52 5.72 -20.77
C TYR A 351 -5.72 4.20 -20.85
N PHE A 352 -5.05 3.43 -19.98
CA PHE A 352 -5.21 1.97 -19.94
C PHE A 352 -6.55 1.52 -19.36
N ASP A 353 -7.14 2.29 -18.43
CA ASP A 353 -8.52 2.04 -17.95
C ASP A 353 -9.52 2.10 -19.11
N ASP A 354 -9.39 3.10 -19.97
CA ASP A 354 -10.24 3.32 -21.14
C ASP A 354 -10.10 2.15 -22.14
N ILE A 355 -8.87 1.68 -22.42
CA ILE A 355 -8.63 0.48 -23.25
C ILE A 355 -9.29 -0.77 -22.64
N ASN A 356 -9.06 -1.02 -21.34
CA ASN A 356 -9.63 -2.19 -20.68
C ASN A 356 -11.16 -2.15 -20.70
N CYS A 357 -11.75 -0.97 -20.47
CA CYS A 357 -13.18 -0.74 -20.54
C CYS A 357 -13.73 -1.04 -21.95
N PHE A 358 -13.03 -0.56 -22.99
CA PHE A 358 -13.40 -0.79 -24.39
C PHE A 358 -13.35 -2.28 -24.75
N ILE A 359 -12.24 -2.96 -24.45
CA ILE A 359 -12.07 -4.40 -24.73
C ILE A 359 -13.18 -5.22 -24.07
N GLU A 360 -13.49 -4.96 -22.80
CA GLU A 360 -14.53 -5.71 -22.07
C GLU A 360 -15.94 -5.43 -22.61
N PHE A 361 -16.19 -4.23 -23.13
CA PHE A 361 -17.43 -3.96 -23.86
C PHE A 361 -17.53 -4.73 -25.17
N ILE A 362 -16.44 -4.85 -25.94
CA ILE A 362 -16.43 -5.65 -27.17
C ILE A 362 -16.66 -7.12 -26.84
N LYS A 363 -15.94 -7.66 -25.84
CA LYS A 363 -16.15 -9.03 -25.35
C LYS A 363 -17.59 -9.26 -24.93
N LYS A 364 -18.18 -8.31 -24.18
CA LYS A 364 -19.58 -8.44 -23.75
C LYS A 364 -20.54 -8.41 -24.92
N THR A 365 -20.32 -7.51 -25.88
CA THR A 365 -21.14 -7.40 -27.10
C THR A 365 -21.12 -8.69 -27.91
N HIS A 366 -19.94 -9.29 -28.04
CA HIS A 366 -19.74 -10.60 -28.69
C HIS A 366 -20.46 -11.71 -27.93
N GLU A 367 -20.25 -11.81 -26.61
CA GLU A 367 -20.92 -12.78 -25.74
C GLU A 367 -22.45 -12.69 -25.82
N THR A 368 -23.01 -11.48 -25.82
CA THR A 368 -24.46 -11.25 -25.87
C THR A 368 -25.02 -11.19 -27.29
N LYS A 369 -24.20 -11.43 -28.31
CA LYS A 369 -24.56 -11.34 -29.73
C LYS A 369 -25.36 -10.08 -30.07
N THR A 370 -24.96 -8.95 -29.50
CA THR A 370 -25.70 -7.69 -29.61
C THR A 370 -25.25 -6.91 -30.84
N TYR A 371 -26.22 -6.50 -31.65
CA TYR A 371 -25.98 -5.71 -32.85
C TYR A 371 -26.20 -4.23 -32.58
N PHE A 372 -25.27 -3.41 -33.10
CA PHE A 372 -25.34 -1.96 -33.05
C PHE A 372 -25.26 -1.43 -34.47
N THR A 373 -25.98 -0.35 -34.75
CA THR A 373 -25.59 0.48 -35.89
C THR A 373 -24.25 1.13 -35.60
N ARG A 374 -23.49 1.44 -36.65
CA ARG A 374 -22.19 2.14 -36.52
C ARG A 374 -22.29 3.41 -35.66
N LYS A 375 -23.37 4.19 -35.84
CA LYS A 375 -23.63 5.40 -35.04
C LYS A 375 -23.84 5.08 -33.57
N GLU A 376 -24.71 4.11 -33.24
CA GLU A 376 -24.95 3.71 -31.85
C GLU A 376 -23.67 3.21 -31.17
N TYR A 377 -22.87 2.40 -31.88
CA TYR A 377 -21.58 1.93 -31.38
C TYR A 377 -20.65 3.10 -31.07
N LEU A 378 -20.50 4.04 -32.01
CA LEU A 378 -19.64 5.21 -31.83
C LEU A 378 -20.12 6.10 -30.68
N ASP A 379 -21.42 6.35 -30.56
CA ASP A 379 -21.99 7.14 -29.45
C ASP A 379 -21.71 6.47 -28.10
N ILE A 380 -21.70 5.14 -28.05
CA ILE A 380 -21.35 4.34 -26.87
C ILE A 380 -19.86 4.46 -26.53
N VAL A 381 -18.96 4.25 -27.50
CA VAL A 381 -17.51 4.20 -27.26
C VAL A 381 -16.83 5.57 -27.34
N ARG A 382 -17.57 6.63 -27.69
CA ARG A 382 -17.09 8.02 -27.74
C ARG A 382 -16.37 8.50 -26.46
N PRO A 383 -16.81 8.16 -25.24
CA PRO A 383 -16.15 8.60 -24.01
C PRO A 383 -14.78 7.94 -23.75
N VAL A 384 -14.50 6.80 -24.40
CA VAL A 384 -13.18 6.14 -24.37
C VAL A 384 -12.26 6.96 -25.25
N TYR A 385 -11.10 7.39 -24.77
CA TYR A 385 -10.26 8.28 -25.56
C TYR A 385 -8.82 7.75 -25.64
N PHE A 386 -8.42 7.27 -26.81
CA PHE A 386 -7.07 6.77 -27.07
C PHE A 386 -6.09 7.90 -27.41
N SER A 387 -6.15 9.03 -26.70
CA SER A 387 -5.30 10.18 -26.99
C SER A 387 -4.01 10.17 -26.20
N PRO A 388 -2.86 10.37 -26.87
CA PRO A 388 -1.62 10.75 -26.23
C PRO A 388 -1.67 12.25 -25.88
N SER A 389 -2.65 12.68 -25.10
CA SER A 389 -2.61 14.04 -24.57
C SER A 389 -1.54 14.09 -23.49
N THR A 390 -0.43 14.76 -23.81
CA THR A 390 0.73 15.09 -22.98
C THR A 390 1.81 13.98 -22.88
N SER A 391 2.90 14.18 -23.63
CA SER A 391 4.25 13.65 -23.35
C SER A 391 4.43 12.16 -23.05
N THR A 392 3.51 11.27 -23.42
CA THR A 392 3.64 9.84 -23.16
C THR A 392 4.37 9.14 -24.32
N ASP A 393 5.57 8.61 -24.05
CA ASP A 393 6.35 7.70 -24.92
C ASP A 393 5.63 6.38 -25.28
N TYR A 394 4.34 6.24 -24.98
CA TYR A 394 3.59 5.02 -25.21
C TYR A 394 3.03 5.04 -26.63
N GLY A 395 3.74 4.34 -27.51
CA GLY A 395 3.42 4.24 -28.93
C GLY A 395 2.04 3.64 -29.17
N ILE A 396 1.36 4.15 -30.19
CA ILE A 396 0.03 3.69 -30.59
C ILE A 396 0.03 2.20 -30.93
N ASP A 397 1.18 1.68 -31.36
CA ASP A 397 1.42 0.27 -31.62
C ASP A 397 1.14 -0.63 -30.41
N LEU A 398 1.45 -0.17 -29.19
CA LEU A 398 1.15 -0.92 -27.96
C LEU A 398 -0.36 -1.09 -27.76
N ILE A 399 -1.14 -0.07 -28.14
CA ILE A 399 -2.60 -0.06 -28.06
C ILE A 399 -3.17 -1.09 -29.01
N ILE A 400 -2.79 -0.97 -30.29
CA ILE A 400 -3.29 -1.85 -31.34
C ILE A 400 -2.92 -3.29 -31.00
N ARG A 401 -1.67 -3.52 -30.56
CA ARG A 401 -1.21 -4.84 -30.12
C ARG A 401 -2.06 -5.38 -28.96
N GLN A 402 -2.29 -4.59 -27.91
CA GLN A 402 -3.09 -5.04 -26.76
C GLN A 402 -4.54 -5.37 -27.18
N ILE A 403 -5.18 -4.49 -27.97
CA ILE A 403 -6.54 -4.74 -28.47
C ILE A 403 -6.56 -6.00 -29.33
N ARG A 404 -5.63 -6.13 -30.28
CA ARG A 404 -5.50 -7.29 -31.18
C ARG A 404 -5.32 -8.58 -30.38
N GLU A 405 -4.41 -8.60 -29.40
CA GLU A 405 -4.15 -9.76 -28.54
C GLU A 405 -5.40 -10.19 -27.75
N GLU A 406 -6.14 -9.24 -27.19
CA GLU A 406 -7.35 -9.55 -26.41
C GLU A 406 -8.54 -9.96 -27.28
N LEU A 407 -8.73 -9.33 -28.44
CA LEU A 407 -9.83 -9.63 -29.36
C LEU A 407 -9.61 -10.96 -30.10
N ASN A 408 -8.38 -11.29 -30.46
CA ASN A 408 -8.04 -12.57 -31.06
C ASN A 408 -8.42 -13.76 -30.14
N LYS A 409 -8.37 -13.59 -28.82
CA LYS A 409 -8.78 -14.63 -27.84
C LYS A 409 -10.25 -15.01 -27.95
N ILE A 410 -11.09 -14.13 -28.49
CA ILE A 410 -12.52 -14.36 -28.69
C ILE A 410 -12.89 -14.47 -30.18
N GLY A 411 -11.90 -14.66 -31.06
CA GLY A 411 -12.13 -14.88 -32.49
C GLY A 411 -12.38 -13.61 -33.32
N ILE A 412 -12.28 -12.42 -32.73
CA ILE A 412 -12.40 -11.16 -33.46
C ILE A 412 -11.02 -10.76 -33.99
N ILE A 413 -10.85 -10.81 -35.32
CA ILE A 413 -9.58 -10.53 -35.99
C ILE A 413 -9.59 -9.14 -36.60
N LEU A 414 -8.69 -8.27 -36.12
CA LEU A 414 -8.50 -6.93 -36.69
C LEU A 414 -7.77 -6.97 -38.04
N PRO A 415 -8.05 -6.00 -38.95
CA PRO A 415 -7.33 -5.85 -40.22
C PRO A 415 -5.82 -5.84 -40.00
N SER A 416 -5.06 -6.52 -40.87
CA SER A 416 -3.60 -6.65 -40.74
C SER A 416 -2.83 -5.37 -41.08
N ASP A 417 -3.48 -4.40 -41.69
CA ASP A 417 -2.92 -3.16 -42.18
C ASP A 417 -3.24 -1.95 -41.29
N ILE A 418 -3.97 -2.15 -40.18
CA ILE A 418 -4.33 -1.05 -39.27
C ILE A 418 -3.11 -0.34 -38.69
N GLU A 419 -2.04 -1.07 -38.35
CA GLU A 419 -0.77 -0.49 -37.90
C GLU A 419 -0.14 0.39 -38.99
N LEU A 420 -0.13 -0.07 -40.25
CA LEU A 420 0.40 0.71 -41.39
C LEU A 420 -0.41 1.98 -41.63
N GLN A 421 -1.74 1.90 -41.55
CA GLN A 421 -2.62 3.07 -41.70
C GLN A 421 -2.35 4.10 -40.60
N VAL A 422 -2.17 3.63 -39.35
CA VAL A 422 -1.82 4.48 -38.21
C VAL A 422 -0.45 5.12 -38.37
N GLU A 423 0.57 4.36 -38.78
CA GLU A 423 1.92 4.88 -39.04
C GLU A 423 1.90 5.95 -40.13
N GLU A 424 1.12 5.76 -41.20
CA GLU A 424 0.97 6.75 -42.27
C GLU A 424 0.38 8.07 -41.75
N ILE A 425 -0.65 7.99 -40.90
CA ILE A 425 -1.28 9.15 -40.25
C ILE A 425 -0.28 9.85 -39.33
N LEU A 426 0.44 9.10 -38.48
CA LEU A 426 1.46 9.64 -37.59
C LEU A 426 2.59 10.33 -38.36
N SER A 427 3.05 9.73 -39.47
CA SER A 427 4.06 10.32 -40.34
C SER A 427 3.58 11.67 -40.90
N LYS A 428 2.32 11.75 -41.36
CA LYS A 428 1.72 12.99 -41.86
C LYS A 428 1.63 14.08 -40.78
N ILE A 429 1.23 13.70 -39.56
CA ILE A 429 1.17 14.60 -38.40
C ILE A 429 2.55 15.17 -38.08
N ASN A 430 3.58 14.34 -38.08
CA ASN A 430 4.95 14.74 -37.74
C ASN A 430 5.61 15.58 -38.84
N SER A 431 5.21 15.42 -40.12
CA SER A 431 5.77 16.18 -41.24
C SER A 431 5.15 17.57 -41.44
N GLU A 432 3.92 17.81 -40.97
CA GLU A 432 3.20 19.08 -41.17
C GLU A 432 2.63 19.62 -39.85
N PRO A 433 3.43 20.35 -39.04
CA PRO A 433 3.05 20.76 -37.69
C PRO A 433 1.95 21.85 -37.63
N THR A 434 1.48 22.37 -38.77
CA THR A 434 0.39 23.35 -38.80
C THR A 434 -0.97 22.64 -38.75
N ASN A 435 -1.60 22.69 -37.58
CA ASN A 435 -2.91 22.11 -37.23
C ASN A 435 -4.10 22.42 -38.19
N ASP A 436 -3.97 23.30 -39.18
CA ASP A 436 -5.10 23.84 -39.95
C ASP A 436 -5.38 23.16 -41.31
N CYS A 437 -4.37 22.54 -41.93
CA CYS A 437 -4.47 22.02 -43.30
C CYS A 437 -4.93 20.55 -43.31
N LEU A 438 -4.21 19.71 -42.55
CA LEU A 438 -4.55 18.30 -42.33
C LEU A 438 -5.96 18.13 -41.72
N THR A 439 -6.35 19.02 -40.82
CA THR A 439 -7.65 18.91 -40.14
C THR A 439 -8.84 19.11 -41.06
N LYS A 440 -8.79 19.98 -42.08
CA LYS A 440 -9.93 20.24 -42.97
C LYS A 440 -10.15 19.12 -43.99
N GLU A 441 -9.08 18.59 -44.59
CA GLU A 441 -9.19 17.45 -45.51
C GLU A 441 -9.58 16.18 -44.75
N MET A 442 -8.99 15.93 -43.58
CA MET A 442 -9.37 14.80 -42.74
C MET A 442 -10.79 14.96 -42.17
N GLN A 443 -11.22 16.17 -41.79
CA GLN A 443 -12.62 16.45 -41.39
C GLN A 443 -13.58 16.19 -42.53
N LYS A 444 -13.25 16.63 -43.74
CA LYS A 444 -14.08 16.38 -44.92
C LYS A 444 -14.19 14.88 -45.21
N GLN A 445 -13.06 14.17 -45.24
CA GLN A 445 -13.04 12.72 -45.40
C GLN A 445 -13.83 12.01 -44.28
N TYR A 446 -13.76 12.50 -43.04
CA TYR A 446 -14.50 11.97 -41.90
C TYR A 446 -16.02 12.23 -41.97
N THR A 447 -16.43 13.37 -42.52
CA THR A 447 -17.84 13.72 -42.72
C THR A 447 -18.43 12.91 -43.88
N ASP A 448 -17.65 12.78 -44.97
CA ASP A 448 -18.05 12.14 -46.22
C ASP A 448 -18.07 10.60 -46.12
N ASP A 449 -17.03 9.98 -45.55
CA ASP A 449 -16.92 8.51 -45.46
C ASP A 449 -17.85 7.92 -44.38
N TYR A 450 -18.22 8.72 -43.37
CA TYR A 450 -18.82 8.18 -42.13
C TYR A 450 -20.11 8.86 -41.66
N GLN A 451 -20.65 9.82 -42.42
CA GLN A 451 -21.95 10.48 -42.15
C GLN A 451 -22.08 11.08 -40.74
N ILE A 452 -21.02 11.71 -40.24
CA ILE A 452 -21.00 12.30 -38.90
C ILE A 452 -21.43 13.77 -38.99
N PRO A 453 -22.34 14.29 -38.13
CA PRO A 453 -22.70 15.71 -38.16
C PRO A 453 -21.47 16.57 -37.91
N ALA A 454 -21.19 17.55 -38.78
CA ALA A 454 -20.01 18.43 -38.73
C ALA A 454 -19.86 19.18 -37.38
N ASP A 455 -20.99 19.40 -36.72
CA ASP A 455 -21.19 20.02 -35.42
C ASP A 455 -20.80 19.11 -34.23
N SER A 456 -20.57 17.82 -34.47
CA SER A 456 -19.98 16.88 -33.48
C SER A 456 -18.46 17.03 -33.36
N ILE A 457 -17.86 17.83 -34.24
CA ILE A 457 -16.44 17.81 -34.63
C ILE A 457 -15.82 19.20 -34.41
N SER A 458 -16.04 19.82 -33.25
CA SER A 458 -15.31 21.05 -32.90
C SER A 458 -13.93 20.70 -32.33
N GLY A 459 -12.87 21.01 -33.09
CA GLY A 459 -11.47 20.95 -32.63
C GLY A 459 -10.78 19.58 -32.73
N ILE A 460 -10.83 18.92 -33.90
CA ILE A 460 -10.06 17.68 -34.12
C ILE A 460 -8.56 17.95 -33.99
N TYR A 461 -7.96 17.39 -32.94
CA TYR A 461 -6.54 17.06 -32.93
C TYR A 461 -6.34 15.79 -33.78
N PRO A 462 -5.27 15.68 -34.59
CA PRO A 462 -5.04 14.53 -35.46
C PRO A 462 -5.08 13.15 -34.77
N TYR A 463 -4.78 13.10 -33.47
CA TYR A 463 -4.91 11.89 -32.65
C TYR A 463 -6.35 11.36 -32.50
N ASN A 464 -7.36 12.22 -32.65
CA ASN A 464 -8.76 11.78 -32.67
C ASN A 464 -9.07 10.91 -33.88
N TYR A 465 -8.35 11.12 -34.99
CA TYR A 465 -8.54 10.32 -36.20
C TYR A 465 -8.02 8.89 -35.99
N ILE A 466 -6.89 8.75 -35.31
CA ILE A 466 -6.32 7.44 -34.97
C ILE A 466 -7.23 6.69 -33.99
N ASP A 467 -7.70 7.37 -32.95
CA ASP A 467 -8.69 6.83 -32.00
C ASP A 467 -9.94 6.30 -32.72
N TYR A 468 -10.47 7.09 -33.67
CA TYR A 468 -11.62 6.71 -34.47
C TYR A 468 -11.34 5.52 -35.39
N LEU A 469 -10.22 5.53 -36.11
CA LEU A 469 -9.83 4.46 -37.03
C LEU A 469 -9.81 3.11 -36.28
N ILE A 470 -9.17 3.08 -35.11
CA ILE A 470 -9.13 1.89 -34.25
C ILE A 470 -10.54 1.42 -33.89
N LYS A 471 -11.40 2.32 -33.41
CA LYS A 471 -12.77 1.97 -33.00
C LYS A 471 -13.59 1.39 -34.14
N ILE A 472 -13.43 1.93 -35.35
CA ILE A 472 -14.14 1.46 -36.53
C ILE A 472 -13.62 0.12 -37.02
N SER A 473 -12.31 -0.06 -37.11
CA SER A 473 -11.74 -1.35 -37.50
C SER A 473 -12.19 -2.46 -36.54
N VAL A 474 -12.32 -2.15 -35.24
CA VAL A 474 -12.88 -3.08 -34.24
C VAL A 474 -14.37 -3.34 -34.48
N TYR A 475 -15.16 -2.30 -34.79
CA TYR A 475 -16.59 -2.46 -35.10
C TYR A 475 -16.80 -3.36 -36.31
N ASP A 476 -16.10 -3.12 -37.41
CA ASP A 476 -16.24 -3.88 -38.65
C ASP A 476 -15.83 -5.35 -38.42
N ALA A 477 -14.71 -5.59 -37.72
CA ALA A 477 -14.29 -6.94 -37.34
C ALA A 477 -15.31 -7.66 -36.45
N LEU A 478 -15.89 -6.95 -35.47
CA LEU A 478 -16.93 -7.49 -34.60
C LEU A 478 -18.19 -7.87 -35.39
N GLN A 479 -18.65 -7.01 -36.31
CA GLN A 479 -19.84 -7.30 -37.13
C GLN A 479 -19.62 -8.52 -38.03
N ILE A 480 -18.47 -8.61 -38.70
CA ILE A 480 -18.11 -9.76 -39.53
C ILE A 480 -18.14 -11.06 -38.69
N THR A 481 -17.56 -11.01 -37.49
CA THR A 481 -17.52 -12.17 -36.58
C THR A 481 -18.93 -12.59 -36.17
N LEU A 482 -19.76 -11.63 -35.73
CA LEU A 482 -21.15 -11.88 -35.35
C LEU A 482 -22.00 -12.42 -36.51
N GLU A 483 -21.78 -11.96 -37.74
CA GLU A 483 -22.46 -12.46 -38.93
C GLU A 483 -22.05 -13.89 -39.27
N GLN A 484 -20.75 -14.21 -39.21
CA GLN A 484 -20.24 -15.56 -39.45
C GLN A 484 -20.79 -16.57 -38.45
N GLU A 485 -20.86 -16.22 -37.16
CA GLU A 485 -21.41 -17.08 -36.12
C GLU A 485 -22.92 -17.31 -36.28
N LYS A 486 -23.65 -16.35 -36.85
CA LYS A 486 -25.08 -16.46 -37.15
C LYS A 486 -25.37 -17.52 -38.23
N VAL A 487 -24.43 -17.71 -39.17
CA VAL A 487 -24.52 -18.72 -40.24
C VAL A 487 -24.21 -20.14 -39.73
N ILE A 488 -23.47 -20.25 -38.61
CA ILE A 488 -23.03 -21.53 -38.05
C ILE A 488 -24.05 -22.13 -37.06
N GLU A 489 -24.92 -21.32 -36.42
CA GLU A 489 -26.09 -21.86 -35.71
C GLU A 489 -27.07 -22.43 -36.74
N PRO A 490 -27.18 -23.78 -36.90
CA PRO A 490 -28.14 -24.33 -37.84
C PRO A 490 -29.52 -23.94 -37.33
N GLU A 491 -30.42 -23.58 -38.25
CA GLU A 491 -31.84 -23.65 -37.99
C GLU A 491 -32.11 -24.96 -37.26
N LYS A 492 -32.42 -24.89 -35.96
CA LYS A 492 -33.22 -25.92 -35.28
C LYS A 492 -34.56 -25.87 -35.99
N THR A 493 -34.55 -26.52 -37.14
CA THR A 493 -35.67 -26.80 -37.99
C THR A 493 -36.71 -27.43 -37.08
N MET A 494 -37.88 -26.80 -37.08
CA MET A 494 -39.12 -27.37 -36.60
C MET A 494 -39.19 -28.83 -37.03
N SER A 495 -38.95 -29.76 -36.10
CA SER A 495 -39.49 -31.10 -36.22
C SER A 495 -40.92 -31.01 -35.71
N MET A 496 -41.84 -31.21 -36.66
CA MET A 496 -43.30 -31.37 -36.61
C MET A 496 -43.95 -31.61 -35.25
#